data_AF-A0A922MRV0-F1
#
_entry.id   AF-A0A922MRV0-F1
#
_cell.length_a   1.000
_cell.length_b   1.000
_cell.length_c   1.000
_cell.angle_alpha   90.00
_cell.angle_beta   90.00
_cell.angle_gamma   90.00
#
_symmetry.space_group_name_H-M   'P 1'
#
loop_
_entity.id
_entity.type
_entity.pdbx_description
1 polymer ?
#
loop_
_entity_poly.entity_id
_entity_poly.type
_entity_poly.pdbx_seq_one_letter_code
_entity_poly.pdbx_strand_id
1 'polypeptide(L)'
;MFVCHRCNSEIRDAVQCTVCLNHYDFPCAGITEAGYRRLGDRKAVWKCSACKIGASSPNPTGKVVGGAGMTSGELDSIHLELKKLAEQMASLPQLISKVQMIQNDLTELKSMKDEMFEVKKSLTFVHTSIDQFTDKIAEIDHEIQTMQKTKEDITRLEQRLERIEVSIRDNEQRSRLNNVEIKGVPVTASENLYTIVSKIGSIINCHVNKEQIDYIARVPQRKNKDNKNIIVSLHNRYLRDDFVSAAKKYHSIKASDLGLNGDSKIFVNDHLTFENKQLLNKAKSLAREKDFTYVWVKNCKIFVKRNPTSPTLTIKSDVDLKKIY
;
A
#
# COMPACT_ATOMS: atom_id res chain seq x y z
N MET A 1 -48.36 -29.05 -40.92
CA MET A 1 -49.54 -29.20 -41.78
C MET A 1 -50.33 -30.36 -41.22
N PHE A 2 -51.61 -30.17 -40.91
CA PHE A 2 -52.46 -31.16 -40.24
C PHE A 2 -53.47 -31.71 -41.23
N VAL A 3 -54.02 -32.89 -40.97
CA VAL A 3 -55.14 -33.45 -41.74
C VAL A 3 -56.38 -33.42 -40.86
N CYS A 4 -57.48 -32.83 -41.35
CA CYS A 4 -58.74 -32.80 -40.61
C CYS A 4 -59.31 -34.22 -40.49
N HIS A 5 -59.48 -34.72 -39.28
CA HIS A 5 -59.96 -36.09 -39.04
C HIS A 5 -61.39 -36.36 -39.55
N ARG A 6 -62.20 -35.31 -39.78
CA ARG A 6 -63.58 -35.47 -40.25
C ARG A 6 -63.74 -35.42 -41.77
N CYS A 7 -63.04 -34.52 -42.45
CA CYS A 7 -63.17 -34.32 -43.91
C CYS A 7 -61.94 -34.78 -44.70
N ASN A 8 -60.86 -35.18 -44.01
CA ASN A 8 -59.60 -35.65 -44.55
C ASN A 8 -58.82 -34.65 -45.43
N SER A 9 -59.17 -33.36 -45.36
CA SER A 9 -58.46 -32.28 -46.07
C SER A 9 -57.20 -31.83 -45.33
N GLU A 10 -56.15 -31.47 -46.07
CA GLU A 10 -54.94 -30.86 -45.52
C GLU A 10 -55.17 -29.40 -45.13
N ILE A 11 -54.82 -29.06 -43.89
CA ILE A 11 -55.02 -27.74 -43.28
C ILE A 11 -53.75 -27.22 -42.60
N ARG A 12 -53.60 -25.91 -42.55
CA ARG A 12 -52.43 -25.25 -41.94
C ARG A 12 -52.62 -24.96 -40.45
N ASP A 13 -53.85 -24.65 -40.04
CA ASP A 13 -54.24 -24.35 -38.66
C ASP A 13 -55.45 -25.24 -38.30
N ALA A 14 -55.48 -25.76 -37.08
CA ALA A 14 -56.41 -26.80 -36.68
C ALA A 14 -56.76 -26.73 -35.19
N VAL A 15 -57.93 -27.24 -34.84
CA VAL A 15 -58.39 -27.43 -33.47
C VAL A 15 -58.12 -28.87 -33.04
N GLN A 16 -57.40 -29.09 -31.94
CA GLN A 16 -57.14 -30.42 -31.39
C GLN A 16 -58.15 -30.78 -30.28
N CYS A 17 -58.74 -31.97 -30.36
CA CYS A 17 -59.59 -32.51 -29.30
C CYS A 17 -58.74 -33.01 -28.12
N THR A 18 -59.05 -32.61 -26.90
CA THR A 18 -58.31 -33.02 -25.70
C THR A 18 -58.54 -34.48 -25.28
N VAL A 19 -59.56 -35.13 -25.83
CA VAL A 19 -59.89 -36.53 -25.51
C VAL A 19 -59.29 -37.50 -26.52
N CYS A 20 -59.56 -37.31 -27.83
CA CYS A 20 -59.06 -38.21 -28.86
C CYS A 20 -57.75 -37.73 -29.52
N LEU A 21 -57.25 -36.55 -29.17
CA LEU A 21 -56.02 -35.93 -29.71
C LEU A 21 -56.01 -35.70 -31.23
N ASN A 22 -57.13 -35.93 -31.92
CA ASN A 22 -57.29 -35.67 -33.34
C ASN A 22 -57.45 -34.18 -33.66
N HIS A 23 -57.01 -33.78 -34.86
CA HIS A 23 -57.08 -32.41 -35.38
C HIS A 23 -58.29 -32.24 -36.30
N TYR A 24 -58.95 -31.09 -36.21
CA TYR A 24 -60.14 -30.75 -37.00
C TYR A 24 -60.00 -29.33 -37.57
N ASP A 25 -60.47 -29.12 -38.80
CA ASP A 25 -60.65 -27.76 -39.31
C ASP A 25 -61.77 -27.04 -38.56
N PHE A 26 -61.78 -25.71 -38.64
CA PHE A 26 -62.75 -24.87 -37.93
C PHE A 26 -64.22 -25.22 -38.26
N PRO A 27 -64.61 -25.40 -39.55
CA PRO A 27 -65.97 -25.83 -39.89
C PRO A 27 -66.37 -27.20 -39.32
N CYS A 28 -65.51 -28.22 -39.45
CA CYS A 28 -65.78 -29.57 -38.97
C CYS A 28 -65.82 -29.65 -37.45
N ALA A 29 -65.04 -28.80 -36.77
CA ALA A 29 -65.04 -28.61 -35.32
C ALA A 29 -66.27 -27.83 -34.82
N GLY A 30 -67.03 -27.18 -35.71
CA GLY A 30 -68.21 -26.39 -35.36
C GLY A 30 -67.88 -25.10 -34.61
N ILE A 31 -66.69 -24.52 -34.84
CA ILE A 31 -66.24 -23.26 -34.21
C ILE A 31 -65.53 -22.40 -35.25
N THR A 32 -65.71 -21.08 -35.21
CA THR A 32 -64.98 -20.17 -36.09
C THR A 32 -63.54 -19.97 -35.61
N GLU A 33 -62.61 -19.68 -36.52
CA GLU A 33 -61.20 -19.40 -36.21
C GLU A 33 -61.04 -18.27 -35.18
N ALA A 34 -61.77 -17.17 -35.35
CA ALA A 34 -61.80 -16.06 -34.40
C ALA A 34 -62.37 -16.48 -33.03
N GLY A 35 -63.38 -17.35 -33.02
CA GLY A 35 -63.96 -17.90 -31.79
C GLY A 35 -62.96 -18.79 -31.04
N TYR A 36 -62.21 -19.62 -31.75
CA TYR A 36 -61.21 -20.52 -31.16
C TYR A 36 -60.04 -19.74 -30.54
N ARG A 37 -59.57 -18.67 -31.19
CA ARG A 37 -58.47 -17.85 -30.65
C ARG A 37 -58.84 -17.12 -29.36
N ARG A 38 -60.11 -16.72 -29.19
CA ARG A 38 -60.63 -16.05 -27.98
C ARG A 38 -60.85 -16.97 -26.79
N LEU A 39 -60.68 -18.29 -26.93
CA LEU A 39 -60.94 -19.24 -25.83
C LEU A 39 -59.93 -19.16 -24.67
N GLY A 40 -58.70 -18.65 -24.88
CA GLY A 40 -57.66 -18.64 -23.84
C GLY A 40 -57.42 -20.02 -23.25
N ASP A 41 -57.41 -20.13 -21.92
CA ASP A 41 -57.19 -21.39 -21.18
C ASP A 41 -58.25 -22.47 -21.45
N ARG A 42 -59.45 -22.08 -21.92
CA ARG A 42 -60.52 -23.04 -22.27
C ARG A 42 -60.19 -23.91 -23.48
N LYS A 43 -59.09 -23.60 -24.21
CA LYS A 43 -58.54 -24.51 -25.22
C LYS A 43 -58.15 -25.87 -24.63
N ALA A 44 -57.66 -25.89 -23.39
CA ALA A 44 -57.22 -27.10 -22.69
C ALA A 44 -58.37 -28.04 -22.27
N VAL A 45 -59.63 -27.65 -22.49
CA VAL A 45 -60.82 -28.45 -22.15
C VAL A 45 -61.73 -28.66 -23.36
N TRP A 46 -61.32 -28.19 -24.55
CA TRP A 46 -62.15 -28.32 -25.75
C TRP A 46 -62.21 -29.78 -26.24
N LYS A 47 -63.42 -30.22 -26.61
CA LYS A 47 -63.71 -31.59 -27.09
C LYS A 47 -64.47 -31.53 -28.42
N CYS A 48 -64.18 -32.47 -29.32
CA CYS A 48 -64.91 -32.60 -30.58
C CYS A 48 -66.34 -33.11 -30.35
N SER A 49 -67.21 -32.97 -31.35
CA SER A 49 -68.62 -33.37 -31.27
C SER A 49 -68.82 -34.85 -30.90
N ALA A 50 -68.00 -35.75 -31.45
CA ALA A 50 -68.04 -37.17 -31.12
C ALA A 50 -67.73 -37.44 -29.63
N CYS A 51 -66.69 -36.79 -29.10
CA CYS A 51 -66.31 -36.92 -27.69
C CYS A 51 -67.22 -36.14 -26.73
N LYS A 52 -68.04 -35.20 -27.23
CA LYS A 52 -69.07 -34.51 -26.46
C LYS A 52 -70.33 -35.36 -26.29
N ILE A 53 -70.74 -36.10 -27.32
CA ILE A 53 -71.98 -36.89 -27.31
C ILE A 53 -71.83 -38.15 -26.44
N GLY A 54 -70.62 -38.71 -26.31
CA GLY A 54 -70.33 -39.86 -25.44
C GLY A 54 -70.52 -39.63 -23.93
N ALA A 55 -70.91 -38.42 -23.52
CA ALA A 55 -71.29 -38.10 -22.15
C ALA A 55 -72.77 -37.63 -22.12
N SER A 56 -73.71 -38.56 -22.24
CA SER A 56 -75.13 -38.29 -22.00
C SER A 56 -75.67 -39.25 -20.93
N SER A 57 -76.10 -38.64 -19.82
CA SER A 57 -76.84 -39.24 -18.69
C SER A 57 -78.16 -39.87 -19.13
N PRO A 58 -78.75 -40.77 -18.32
CA PRO A 58 -80.21 -40.76 -18.21
C PRO A 58 -80.73 -40.93 -16.78
N ASN A 59 -81.60 -40.01 -16.40
CA ASN A 59 -82.85 -40.29 -15.67
C ASN A 59 -83.98 -39.93 -16.69
N PRO A 60 -85.26 -40.40 -16.65
CA PRO A 60 -86.04 -40.83 -15.47
C PRO A 60 -87.10 -41.96 -15.67
N THR A 61 -87.73 -42.37 -14.55
CA THR A 61 -89.12 -42.88 -14.38
C THR A 61 -89.63 -44.16 -15.09
N GLY A 62 -90.14 -45.11 -14.28
CA GLY A 62 -91.48 -45.67 -14.49
C GLY A 62 -91.67 -47.19 -14.56
N LYS A 63 -92.43 -47.70 -13.57
CA LYS A 63 -93.40 -48.82 -13.60
C LYS A 63 -92.95 -50.30 -13.62
N VAL A 64 -93.53 -50.96 -12.61
CA VAL A 64 -93.78 -52.39 -12.34
C VAL A 64 -94.25 -53.19 -13.58
N VAL A 65 -93.77 -54.44 -13.67
CA VAL A 65 -94.50 -55.74 -13.88
C VAL A 65 -93.72 -56.68 -14.80
N GLY A 66 -93.52 -57.92 -14.34
CA GLY A 66 -93.40 -59.13 -15.20
C GLY A 66 -92.02 -59.79 -15.22
N GLY A 67 -91.88 -60.93 -14.56
CA GLY A 67 -90.62 -61.63 -14.38
C GLY A 67 -90.30 -62.77 -15.36
N ALA A 68 -89.09 -63.32 -15.19
CA ALA A 68 -88.71 -64.72 -15.36
C ALA A 68 -87.42 -64.94 -14.55
N GLY A 69 -87.40 -65.94 -13.65
CA GLY A 69 -86.38 -66.11 -12.61
C GLY A 69 -85.03 -66.67 -13.08
N MET A 70 -83.96 -66.26 -12.40
CA MET A 70 -82.61 -66.86 -12.42
C MET A 70 -82.40 -67.73 -11.16
N THR A 71 -81.59 -68.79 -11.26
CA THR A 71 -81.43 -69.84 -10.24
C THR A 71 -80.19 -69.62 -9.35
N SER A 72 -80.19 -70.23 -8.15
CA SER A 72 -79.25 -69.99 -7.05
C SER A 72 -77.77 -70.35 -7.32
N GLY A 73 -77.47 -71.19 -8.32
CA GLY A 73 -76.11 -71.66 -8.59
C GLY A 73 -75.18 -70.63 -9.25
N GLU A 74 -75.73 -69.67 -10.00
CA GLU A 74 -74.94 -68.57 -10.59
C GLU A 74 -74.53 -67.55 -9.52
N LEU A 75 -75.34 -67.39 -8.47
CA LEU A 75 -75.07 -66.46 -7.36
C LEU A 75 -73.87 -66.92 -6.52
N ASP A 76 -73.75 -68.22 -6.25
CA ASP A 76 -72.65 -68.79 -5.45
C ASP A 76 -71.30 -68.76 -6.19
N SER A 77 -71.31 -68.96 -7.51
CA SER A 77 -70.10 -68.85 -8.34
C SER A 77 -69.58 -67.40 -8.39
N ILE A 78 -70.49 -66.43 -8.51
CA ILE A 78 -70.17 -65.00 -8.43
C ILE A 78 -69.63 -64.66 -7.02
N HIS A 79 -70.18 -65.26 -5.97
CA HIS A 79 -69.74 -65.02 -4.59
C HIS A 79 -68.33 -65.58 -4.30
N LEU A 80 -67.96 -66.70 -4.92
CA LEU A 80 -66.62 -67.30 -4.81
C LEU A 80 -65.56 -66.49 -5.58
N GLU A 81 -65.90 -66.02 -6.79
CA GLU A 81 -65.04 -65.10 -7.54
C GLU A 81 -64.84 -63.76 -6.82
N LEU A 82 -65.90 -63.22 -6.19
CA LEU A 82 -65.82 -62.03 -5.34
C LEU A 82 -64.87 -62.22 -4.15
N LYS A 83 -64.87 -63.40 -3.52
CA LYS A 83 -64.00 -63.70 -2.38
C LYS A 83 -62.53 -63.83 -2.79
N LYS A 84 -62.28 -64.45 -3.95
CA LYS A 84 -60.95 -64.58 -4.56
C LYS A 84 -60.40 -63.21 -5.00
N LEU A 85 -61.25 -62.35 -5.56
CA LEU A 85 -60.93 -60.95 -5.85
C LEU A 85 -60.63 -60.17 -4.56
N ALA A 86 -61.38 -60.37 -3.48
CA ALA A 86 -61.14 -59.73 -2.20
C ALA A 86 -59.81 -60.14 -1.57
N GLU A 87 -59.41 -61.41 -1.65
CA GLU A 87 -58.10 -61.90 -1.21
C GLU A 87 -56.96 -61.32 -2.06
N GLN A 88 -57.12 -61.22 -3.39
CA GLN A 88 -56.16 -60.54 -4.26
C GLN A 88 -56.08 -59.03 -3.99
N MET A 89 -57.18 -58.42 -3.52
CA MET A 89 -57.22 -57.01 -3.14
C MET A 89 -56.65 -56.74 -1.74
N ALA A 90 -56.46 -57.75 -0.90
CA ALA A 90 -55.94 -57.58 0.47
C ALA A 90 -54.49 -57.07 0.53
N SER A 91 -53.69 -57.29 -0.52
CA SER A 91 -52.32 -56.76 -0.64
C SER A 91 -52.23 -55.36 -1.26
N LEU A 92 -53.31 -54.84 -1.85
CA LEU A 92 -53.33 -53.49 -2.43
C LEU A 92 -53.02 -52.38 -1.41
N PRO A 93 -53.52 -52.40 -0.16
CA PRO A 93 -53.17 -51.41 0.85
C PRO A 93 -51.66 -51.33 1.15
N GLN A 94 -50.97 -52.48 1.16
CA GLN A 94 -49.52 -52.54 1.38
C GLN A 94 -48.73 -52.02 0.17
N LEU A 95 -49.23 -52.24 -1.03
CA LEU A 95 -48.67 -51.67 -2.26
C LEU A 95 -48.85 -50.15 -2.30
N ILE A 96 -50.02 -49.65 -1.90
CA ILE A 96 -50.30 -48.21 -1.78
C ILE A 96 -49.36 -47.57 -0.76
N SER A 97 -49.11 -48.20 0.40
CA SER A 97 -48.18 -47.64 1.39
C SER A 97 -46.73 -47.58 0.87
N LYS A 98 -46.26 -48.61 0.17
CA LYS A 98 -44.93 -48.59 -0.47
C LYS A 98 -44.82 -47.53 -1.55
N VAL A 99 -45.85 -47.34 -2.38
CA VAL A 99 -45.89 -46.27 -3.39
C VAL A 99 -45.89 -44.89 -2.73
N GLN A 100 -46.61 -44.72 -1.62
CA GLN A 100 -46.59 -43.48 -0.83
C GLN A 100 -45.21 -43.20 -0.25
N MET A 101 -44.50 -44.23 0.25
CA MET A 101 -43.11 -44.09 0.71
C MET A 101 -42.17 -43.68 -0.42
N ILE A 102 -42.26 -44.32 -1.59
CA ILE A 102 -41.47 -43.94 -2.77
C ILE A 102 -41.78 -42.51 -3.21
N GLN A 103 -43.03 -42.07 -3.13
CA GLN A 103 -43.40 -40.68 -3.41
C GLN A 103 -42.75 -39.70 -2.43
N ASN A 104 -42.69 -40.04 -1.14
CA ASN A 104 -42.00 -39.24 -0.13
C ASN A 104 -40.47 -39.20 -0.39
N ASP A 105 -39.83 -40.35 -0.64
CA ASP A 105 -38.40 -40.42 -0.96
C ASP A 105 -38.07 -39.61 -2.23
N LEU A 106 -38.94 -39.65 -3.25
CA LEU A 106 -38.80 -38.85 -4.47
C LEU A 106 -38.95 -37.34 -4.20
N THR A 107 -39.76 -36.94 -3.23
CA THR A 107 -39.84 -35.53 -2.80
C THR A 107 -38.57 -35.10 -2.05
N GLU A 108 -38.03 -35.93 -1.17
CA GLU A 108 -36.77 -35.65 -0.47
C GLU A 108 -35.58 -35.59 -1.44
N LEU A 109 -35.51 -36.52 -2.41
CA LEU A 109 -34.48 -36.51 -3.47
C LEU A 109 -34.51 -35.23 -4.32
N LYS A 110 -35.70 -34.66 -4.57
CA LYS A 110 -35.81 -33.37 -5.25
C LYS A 110 -35.29 -32.23 -4.37
N SER A 111 -35.65 -32.22 -3.09
CA SER A 111 -35.14 -31.23 -2.13
C SER A 111 -33.61 -31.28 -2.03
N MET A 112 -33.02 -32.47 -1.89
CA MET A 112 -31.56 -32.64 -1.87
C MET A 112 -30.90 -32.18 -3.17
N LYS A 113 -31.52 -32.43 -4.33
CA LYS A 113 -31.01 -31.96 -5.62
C LYS A 113 -30.99 -30.43 -5.67
N ASP A 114 -32.02 -29.77 -5.16
CA ASP A 114 -32.10 -28.31 -5.11
C ASP A 114 -31.04 -27.73 -4.17
N GLU A 115 -30.88 -28.31 -2.98
CA GLU A 115 -29.79 -27.95 -2.04
C GLU A 115 -28.41 -28.15 -2.67
N MET A 116 -28.20 -29.26 -3.40
CA MET A 116 -26.93 -29.54 -4.08
C MET A 116 -26.64 -28.55 -5.21
N PHE A 117 -27.69 -28.02 -5.86
CA PHE A 117 -27.55 -26.94 -6.84
C PHE A 117 -27.15 -25.62 -6.18
N GLU A 118 -27.71 -25.29 -5.02
CA GLU A 118 -27.32 -24.11 -4.25
C GLU A 118 -25.88 -24.23 -3.71
N VAL A 119 -25.49 -25.39 -3.17
CA VAL A 119 -24.10 -25.66 -2.77
C VAL A 119 -23.15 -25.48 -3.95
N LYS A 120 -23.51 -25.96 -5.14
CA LYS A 120 -22.70 -25.78 -6.36
C LYS A 120 -22.51 -24.30 -6.69
N LYS A 121 -23.57 -23.47 -6.60
CA LYS A 121 -23.46 -22.02 -6.80
C LYS A 121 -22.53 -21.39 -5.78
N SER A 122 -22.70 -21.70 -4.50
CA SER A 122 -21.82 -21.19 -3.43
C SER A 122 -20.37 -21.58 -3.68
N LEU A 123 -20.10 -22.81 -4.12
CA LEU A 123 -18.75 -23.26 -4.44
C LEU A 123 -18.13 -22.48 -5.61
N THR A 124 -18.90 -22.23 -6.69
CA THR A 124 -18.42 -21.41 -7.80
C THR A 124 -18.11 -19.97 -7.39
N PHE A 125 -18.93 -19.40 -6.50
CA PHE A 125 -18.69 -18.07 -5.93
C PHE A 125 -17.41 -18.03 -5.08
N VAL A 126 -17.20 -19.06 -4.25
CA VAL A 126 -15.98 -19.21 -3.45
C VAL A 126 -14.74 -19.34 -4.34
N HIS A 127 -14.79 -20.15 -5.40
CA HIS A 127 -13.68 -20.26 -6.35
C HIS A 127 -13.33 -18.91 -6.97
N THR A 128 -14.34 -18.18 -7.45
CA THR A 128 -14.13 -16.84 -8.03
C THR A 128 -13.51 -15.87 -7.01
N SER A 129 -13.95 -15.96 -5.74
CA SER A 129 -13.41 -15.13 -4.67
C SER A 129 -11.95 -15.49 -4.34
N ILE A 130 -11.61 -16.78 -4.36
CA ILE A 130 -10.23 -17.26 -4.17
C ILE A 130 -9.31 -16.76 -5.29
N ASP A 131 -9.77 -16.79 -6.54
CA ASP A 131 -9.01 -16.28 -7.67
C ASP A 131 -8.73 -14.78 -7.50
N GLN A 132 -9.76 -14.00 -7.14
CA GLN A 132 -9.61 -12.56 -6.85
C GLN A 132 -8.66 -12.28 -5.68
N PHE A 133 -8.69 -13.10 -4.62
CA PHE A 133 -7.74 -12.95 -3.52
C PHE A 133 -6.32 -13.32 -3.92
N THR A 134 -6.15 -14.32 -4.78
CA THR A 134 -4.84 -14.71 -5.32
C THR A 134 -4.24 -13.56 -6.13
N ASP A 135 -5.04 -12.90 -6.98
CA ASP A 135 -4.60 -11.74 -7.75
C ASP A 135 -4.20 -10.57 -6.83
N LYS A 136 -5.02 -10.26 -5.82
CA LYS A 136 -4.71 -9.21 -4.84
C LYS A 136 -3.46 -9.51 -4.03
N ILE A 137 -3.23 -10.78 -3.66
CA ILE A 137 -2.01 -11.18 -2.96
C ILE A 137 -0.79 -10.97 -3.84
N ALA A 138 -0.87 -11.30 -5.13
CA ALA A 138 0.22 -11.06 -6.08
C ALA A 138 0.51 -9.55 -6.26
N GLU A 139 -0.54 -8.72 -6.31
CA GLU A 139 -0.40 -7.25 -6.37
C GLU A 139 0.26 -6.69 -5.12
N ILE A 140 -0.19 -7.12 -3.92
CA ILE A 140 0.41 -6.72 -2.65
C ILE A 140 1.89 -7.17 -2.57
N ASP A 141 2.22 -8.39 -3.02
CA ASP A 141 3.60 -8.85 -3.03
C ASP A 141 4.49 -7.98 -3.93
N HIS A 142 3.98 -7.59 -5.11
CA HIS A 142 4.67 -6.66 -6.00
C HIS A 142 4.86 -5.27 -5.37
N GLU A 143 3.84 -4.73 -4.68
CA GLU A 143 3.96 -3.47 -3.93
C GLU A 143 4.99 -3.57 -2.81
N ILE A 144 5.01 -4.67 -2.06
CA ILE A 144 5.98 -4.92 -0.99
C ILE A 144 7.41 -4.94 -1.56
N GLN A 145 7.65 -5.63 -2.67
CA GLN A 145 8.96 -5.65 -3.34
C GLN A 145 9.39 -4.24 -3.77
N THR A 146 8.46 -3.45 -4.31
CA THR A 146 8.72 -2.06 -4.70
C THR A 146 9.06 -1.18 -3.49
N MET A 147 8.34 -1.35 -2.39
CA MET A 147 8.61 -0.64 -1.12
C MET A 147 9.98 -1.00 -0.55
N GLN A 148 10.37 -2.28 -0.60
CA GLN A 148 11.69 -2.73 -0.14
C GLN A 148 12.81 -2.08 -0.94
N LYS A 149 12.70 -2.07 -2.28
CA LYS A 149 13.66 -1.40 -3.16
C LYS A 149 13.73 0.11 -2.90
N THR A 150 12.59 0.75 -2.69
CA THR A 150 12.52 2.19 -2.36
C THR A 150 13.23 2.47 -1.03
N LYS A 151 13.06 1.61 -0.02
CA LYS A 151 13.75 1.73 1.27
C LYS A 151 15.27 1.60 1.12
N GLU A 152 15.75 0.65 0.32
CA GLU A 152 17.18 0.52 0.01
C GLU A 152 17.73 1.76 -0.69
N ASP A 153 16.98 2.31 -1.64
CA ASP A 153 17.35 3.54 -2.36
C ASP A 153 17.42 4.74 -1.41
N ILE A 154 16.47 4.88 -0.48
CA ILE A 154 16.49 5.93 0.55
C ILE A 154 17.76 5.82 1.40
N THR A 155 18.07 4.64 1.94
CA THR A 155 19.30 4.43 2.73
C THR A 155 20.55 4.78 1.93
N ARG A 156 20.60 4.40 0.64
CA ARG A 156 21.72 4.75 -0.25
C ARG A 156 21.82 6.26 -0.46
N LEU A 157 20.70 6.96 -0.62
CA LEU A 157 20.66 8.41 -0.80
C LEU A 157 21.10 9.14 0.47
N GLU A 158 20.64 8.73 1.65
CA GLU A 158 21.07 9.29 2.95
C GLU A 158 22.58 9.18 3.12
N GLN A 159 23.16 8.01 2.84
CA GLN A 159 24.61 7.81 2.88
C GLN A 159 25.39 8.67 1.87
N ARG A 160 24.79 8.99 0.71
CA ARG A 160 25.41 9.90 -0.26
C ARG A 160 25.31 11.35 0.21
N LEU A 161 24.18 11.74 0.79
CA LEU A 161 23.97 13.07 1.34
C LEU A 161 24.98 13.36 2.45
N GLU A 162 25.15 12.44 3.41
CA GLU A 162 26.14 12.58 4.48
C GLU A 162 27.56 12.76 3.91
N ARG A 163 27.93 11.97 2.90
CA ARG A 163 29.23 12.11 2.22
C ARG A 163 29.42 13.48 1.55
N ILE A 164 28.37 13.99 0.92
CA ILE A 164 28.40 15.31 0.27
C ILE A 164 28.53 16.41 1.33
N GLU A 165 27.77 16.34 2.42
CA GLU A 165 27.85 17.31 3.52
C GLU A 165 29.24 17.32 4.17
N VAL A 166 29.85 16.15 4.40
CA VAL A 166 31.24 16.04 4.85
C VAL A 166 32.19 16.71 3.86
N SER A 167 32.03 16.43 2.56
CA SER A 167 32.87 17.01 1.52
C SER A 167 32.73 18.53 1.43
N ILE A 168 31.52 19.07 1.59
CA ILE A 168 31.26 20.51 1.62
C ILE A 168 32.00 21.15 2.80
N ARG A 169 31.82 20.61 4.01
CA ARG A 169 32.50 21.12 5.22
C ARG A 169 34.02 21.08 5.09
N ASP A 170 34.57 19.99 4.56
CA ASP A 170 36.01 19.86 4.33
C ASP A 170 36.50 20.88 3.30
N ASN A 171 35.72 21.15 2.25
CA ASN A 171 36.07 22.14 1.23
C ASN A 171 36.01 23.58 1.75
N GLU A 172 34.99 23.91 2.55
CA GLU A 172 34.87 25.21 3.21
C GLU A 172 36.01 25.49 4.19
N GLN A 173 36.47 24.45 4.91
CA GLN A 173 37.66 24.61 5.75
C GLN A 173 38.93 24.68 4.91
N ARG A 174 39.00 23.94 3.79
CA ARG A 174 40.13 23.95 2.86
C ARG A 174 40.36 25.33 2.25
N SER A 175 39.30 26.03 1.87
CA SER A 175 39.39 27.39 1.30
C SER A 175 39.97 28.42 2.28
N ARG A 176 40.00 28.12 3.58
CA ARG A 176 40.56 28.99 4.64
C ARG A 176 41.97 28.58 5.09
N LEU A 177 42.58 27.56 4.46
CA LEU A 177 43.90 27.05 4.87
C LEU A 177 45.05 28.03 4.62
N ASN A 178 44.81 29.09 3.87
CA ASN A 178 45.79 30.16 3.68
C ASN A 178 45.45 31.40 4.51
N ASN A 179 44.41 31.32 5.34
CA ASN A 179 43.89 32.47 6.07
C ASN A 179 44.34 32.45 7.53
N VAL A 180 44.64 33.64 8.03
CA VAL A 180 44.88 33.94 9.44
C VAL A 180 43.71 34.76 9.96
N GLU A 181 43.22 34.42 11.15
CA GLU A 181 42.24 35.22 11.90
C GLU A 181 42.95 35.94 13.04
N ILE A 182 42.97 37.27 12.97
CA ILE A 182 43.53 38.15 14.00
C ILE A 182 42.38 38.80 14.79
N LYS A 183 42.37 38.58 16.09
CA LYS A 183 41.33 39.07 17.02
C LYS A 183 41.91 40.07 18.00
N GLY A 184 41.06 40.95 18.52
CA GLY A 184 41.42 41.87 19.62
C GLY A 184 42.19 43.11 19.17
N VAL A 185 42.24 43.39 17.86
CA VAL A 185 42.78 44.65 17.34
C VAL A 185 41.67 45.70 17.39
N PRO A 186 41.82 46.81 18.15
CA PRO A 186 40.83 47.90 18.16
C PRO A 186 40.59 48.46 16.76
N VAL A 187 39.36 48.88 16.47
CA VAL A 187 39.01 49.50 15.18
C VAL A 187 39.31 51.00 15.27
N THR A 188 40.02 51.53 14.29
CA THR A 188 40.31 52.98 14.20
C THR A 188 39.89 53.51 12.82
N ALA A 189 39.50 54.80 12.74
CA ALA A 189 38.91 55.39 11.54
C ALA A 189 39.86 55.44 10.33
N SER A 190 41.17 55.45 10.57
CA SER A 190 42.20 55.54 9.54
C SER A 190 43.22 54.40 9.69
N GLU A 191 42.72 53.17 9.85
CA GLU A 191 43.59 52.00 9.96
C GLU A 191 44.15 51.54 8.61
N ASN A 192 45.43 51.15 8.61
CA ASN A 192 46.02 50.40 7.52
C ASN A 192 46.28 48.96 7.99
N LEU A 193 45.48 48.01 7.48
CA LEU A 193 45.56 46.61 7.88
C LEU A 193 46.90 45.97 7.50
N TYR A 194 47.52 46.39 6.39
CA TYR A 194 48.85 45.89 5.99
C TYR A 194 49.92 46.33 6.99
N THR A 195 49.87 47.58 7.44
CA THR A 195 50.77 48.08 8.48
C THR A 195 50.59 47.34 9.80
N ILE A 196 49.34 47.03 10.18
CA ILE A 196 49.05 46.23 11.39
C ILE A 196 49.68 44.84 11.29
N VAL A 197 49.46 44.13 10.19
CA VAL A 197 50.02 42.78 9.98
C VAL A 197 51.55 42.82 9.95
N SER A 198 52.14 43.81 9.28
CA SER A 198 53.59 44.01 9.24
C SER A 198 54.18 44.24 10.63
N LYS A 199 53.56 45.11 11.45
CA LYS A 199 53.96 45.36 12.84
C LYS A 199 53.86 44.10 13.70
N ILE A 200 52.76 43.34 13.59
CA ILE A 200 52.61 42.05 14.27
C ILE A 200 53.75 41.11 13.85
N GLY A 201 54.05 41.03 12.56
CA GLY A 201 55.15 40.24 12.01
C GLY A 201 56.51 40.61 12.59
N SER A 202 56.81 41.90 12.71
CA SER A 202 58.05 42.38 13.35
C SER A 202 58.14 42.00 14.83
N ILE A 203 57.04 42.09 15.59
CA ILE A 203 57.01 41.72 17.02
C ILE A 203 57.30 40.22 17.21
N ILE A 204 56.74 39.37 16.34
CA ILE A 204 56.88 37.91 16.45
C ILE A 204 58.07 37.36 15.67
N ASN A 205 58.91 38.23 15.09
CA ASN A 205 60.03 37.87 14.22
C ASN A 205 59.63 36.96 13.03
N CYS A 206 58.48 37.24 12.42
CA CYS A 206 57.97 36.57 11.21
C CYS A 206 57.40 37.63 10.28
N HIS A 207 58.24 38.20 9.42
CA HIS A 207 57.85 39.28 8.52
C HIS A 207 56.90 38.79 7.42
N VAL A 208 55.85 39.58 7.18
CA VAL A 208 54.89 39.38 6.09
C VAL A 208 54.87 40.65 5.25
N ASN A 209 55.29 40.53 4.00
CA ASN A 209 55.28 41.62 3.04
C ASN A 209 53.91 41.77 2.39
N LYS A 210 53.62 42.99 1.89
CA LYS A 210 52.32 43.29 1.28
C LYS A 210 52.03 42.40 0.07
N GLU A 211 53.05 42.06 -0.70
CA GLU A 211 52.98 41.25 -1.92
C GLU A 211 52.68 39.77 -1.60
N GLN A 212 52.88 39.36 -0.35
CA GLN A 212 52.57 38.00 0.13
C GLN A 212 51.13 37.87 0.61
N ILE A 213 50.39 38.97 0.69
CA ILE A 213 48.98 39.02 1.10
C ILE A 213 48.11 39.04 -0.17
N ASP A 214 47.28 38.01 -0.29
CA ASP A 214 46.29 37.85 -1.36
C ASP A 214 45.05 38.73 -1.08
N TYR A 215 44.57 38.69 0.16
CA TYR A 215 43.37 39.41 0.58
C TYR A 215 43.47 39.78 2.06
N ILE A 216 42.99 40.97 2.42
CA ILE A 216 42.89 41.40 3.82
C ILE A 216 41.66 42.25 4.06
N ALA A 217 40.89 41.93 5.10
CA ALA A 217 39.71 42.69 5.46
C ALA A 217 39.30 42.53 6.92
N ARG A 218 38.54 43.52 7.42
CA ARG A 218 37.79 43.42 8.66
C ARG A 218 36.51 42.63 8.43
N VAL A 219 36.27 41.60 9.24
CA VAL A 219 35.07 40.75 9.19
C VAL A 219 34.33 40.85 10.52
N PRO A 220 33.01 41.15 10.50
CA PRO A 220 32.23 41.30 11.73
C PRO A 220 32.11 39.99 12.50
N GLN A 221 32.08 40.09 13.83
CA GLN A 221 31.74 38.96 14.68
C GLN A 221 30.21 38.82 14.77
N ARG A 222 29.71 37.57 14.83
CA ARG A 222 28.26 37.28 14.88
C ARG A 222 27.54 37.94 16.06
N LYS A 223 28.22 38.10 17.20
CA LYS A 223 27.66 38.66 18.44
C LYS A 223 28.02 40.13 18.69
N ASN A 224 29.03 40.66 18.00
CA ASN A 224 29.51 42.03 18.21
C ASN A 224 29.90 42.61 16.85
N LYS A 225 29.03 43.45 16.28
CA LYS A 225 29.26 44.05 14.96
C LYS A 225 30.35 45.13 14.98
N ASP A 226 30.58 45.71 16.15
CA ASP A 226 31.56 46.79 16.33
C ASP A 226 32.97 46.23 16.52
N ASN A 227 33.10 45.05 17.13
CA ASN A 227 34.37 44.33 17.26
C ASN A 227 34.60 43.40 16.05
N LYS A 228 35.26 43.93 15.02
CA LYS A 228 35.55 43.21 13.77
C LYS A 228 36.92 42.54 13.85
N ASN A 229 37.00 41.26 13.50
CA ASN A 229 38.29 40.55 13.37
C ASN A 229 38.97 40.96 12.06
N ILE A 230 40.29 40.83 11.97
CA ILE A 230 41.00 40.94 10.69
C ILE A 230 41.21 39.53 10.14
N ILE A 231 40.82 39.30 8.89
CA ILE A 231 41.15 38.09 8.14
C ILE A 231 42.21 38.46 7.11
N VAL A 232 43.30 37.70 7.10
CA VAL A 232 44.42 37.86 6.15
C VAL A 232 44.58 36.55 5.39
N SER A 233 44.42 36.56 4.06
CA SER A 233 44.77 35.47 3.15
C SER A 233 46.19 35.67 2.66
N LEU A 234 47.04 34.66 2.79
CA LEU A 234 48.43 34.68 2.31
C LEU A 234 48.58 33.79 1.08
N HIS A 235 49.43 34.18 0.13
CA HIS A 235 49.72 33.36 -1.05
C HIS A 235 50.36 32.01 -0.68
N ASN A 236 51.18 31.99 0.37
CA ASN A 236 51.94 30.82 0.79
C ASN A 236 51.43 30.24 2.12
N ARG A 237 51.03 28.97 2.09
CA ARG A 237 50.58 28.23 3.27
C ARG A 237 51.66 28.09 4.34
N TYR A 238 52.91 27.86 3.95
CA TYR A 238 54.02 27.70 4.90
C TYR A 238 54.23 28.99 5.69
N LEU A 239 54.23 30.14 5.00
CA LEU A 239 54.28 31.45 5.65
C LEU A 239 53.11 31.65 6.62
N ARG A 240 51.90 31.22 6.24
CA ARG A 240 50.73 31.24 7.13
C ARG A 240 50.94 30.41 8.39
N ASP A 241 51.41 29.17 8.23
CA ASP A 241 51.65 28.24 9.33
C ASP A 241 52.76 28.77 10.26
N ASP A 242 53.83 29.34 9.71
CA ASP A 242 54.94 29.94 10.46
C ASP A 242 54.48 31.17 11.24
N PHE A 243 53.72 32.07 10.60
CA PHE A 243 53.20 33.29 11.23
C PHE A 243 52.30 32.97 12.43
N VAL A 244 51.35 32.03 12.27
CA VAL A 244 50.47 31.59 13.36
C VAL A 244 51.27 30.89 14.46
N SER A 245 52.26 30.07 14.10
CA SER A 245 53.09 29.34 15.07
C SER A 245 54.00 30.28 15.86
N ALA A 246 54.61 31.28 15.20
CA ALA A 246 55.43 32.31 15.83
C ALA A 246 54.61 33.14 16.83
N ALA A 247 53.40 33.57 16.43
CA ALA A 247 52.52 34.30 17.32
C ALA A 247 52.05 33.49 18.54
N LYS A 248 51.76 32.19 18.36
CA LYS A 248 51.43 31.28 19.48
C LYS A 248 52.61 31.11 20.45
N LYS A 249 53.86 31.08 19.94
CA LYS A 249 55.08 31.01 20.76
C LYS A 249 55.33 32.31 21.54
N TYR A 250 55.07 33.47 20.93
CA TYR A 250 55.22 34.78 21.57
C TYR A 250 54.21 35.02 22.72
N HIS A 251 53.05 34.35 22.67
CA HIS A 251 52.03 34.25 23.73
C HIS A 251 51.25 35.53 24.11
N SER A 252 51.84 36.73 24.04
CA SER A 252 51.19 37.95 24.52
C SER A 252 51.51 39.20 23.70
N ILE A 253 50.81 39.36 22.57
CA ILE A 253 50.80 40.61 21.79
C ILE A 253 49.66 41.48 22.32
N LYS A 254 49.91 42.75 22.58
CA LYS A 254 48.91 43.73 23.01
C LYS A 254 48.74 44.83 21.96
N ALA A 255 47.61 45.53 22.02
CA ALA A 255 47.33 46.66 21.14
C ALA A 255 48.35 47.80 21.32
N SER A 256 48.80 48.04 22.55
CA SER A 256 49.86 48.99 22.89
C SER A 256 51.19 48.69 22.19
N ASP A 257 51.56 47.41 22.02
CA ASP A 257 52.77 46.99 21.29
C ASP A 257 52.73 47.40 19.80
N LEU A 258 51.53 47.58 19.24
CA LEU A 258 51.33 48.06 17.86
C LEU A 258 51.23 49.59 17.77
N GLY A 259 51.32 50.29 18.91
CA GLY A 259 51.06 51.73 19.01
C GLY A 259 49.58 52.08 18.84
N LEU A 260 48.67 51.17 19.19
CA LEU A 260 47.22 51.41 19.18
C LEU A 260 46.73 51.72 20.59
N ASN A 261 45.63 52.46 20.68
CA ASN A 261 45.02 52.81 21.95
C ASN A 261 44.39 51.58 22.64
N GLY A 262 44.66 51.41 23.93
CA GLY A 262 44.15 50.34 24.78
C GLY A 262 45.14 49.19 25.02
N ASP A 263 44.80 48.31 25.97
CA ASP A 263 45.64 47.16 26.38
C ASP A 263 45.03 45.80 25.97
N SER A 264 44.15 45.80 24.96
CA SER A 264 43.49 44.60 24.48
C SER A 264 44.50 43.58 23.95
N LYS A 265 44.37 42.32 24.40
CA LYS A 265 45.21 41.22 23.93
C LYS A 265 44.85 40.83 22.50
N ILE A 266 45.86 40.73 21.65
CA ILE A 266 45.74 40.35 20.24
C ILE A 266 46.01 38.86 20.11
N PHE A 267 45.12 38.16 19.41
CA PHE A 267 45.23 36.73 19.17
C PHE A 267 45.32 36.45 17.68
N VAL A 268 46.40 35.78 17.27
CA VAL A 268 46.61 35.32 15.89
C VAL A 268 46.30 33.82 15.84
N ASN A 269 45.29 33.44 15.05
CA ASN A 269 44.79 32.07 15.01
C ASN A 269 44.63 31.57 13.57
N ASP A 270 44.55 30.24 13.44
CA ASP A 270 44.02 29.59 12.24
C ASP A 270 42.58 30.04 11.97
N HIS A 271 42.25 30.32 10.70
CA HIS A 271 40.88 30.69 10.32
C HIS A 271 39.98 29.46 10.17
N LEU A 272 39.31 29.09 11.26
CA LEU A 272 38.33 28.00 11.28
C LEU A 272 36.96 28.42 10.74
N THR A 273 36.22 27.47 10.15
CA THR A 273 34.79 27.63 9.86
C THR A 273 33.99 27.81 11.15
N PHE A 274 32.73 28.23 11.02
CA PHE A 274 31.86 28.39 12.18
C PHE A 274 31.65 27.05 12.91
N GLU A 275 31.36 25.97 12.18
CA GLU A 275 31.18 24.63 12.75
C GLU A 275 32.44 24.18 13.47
N ASN A 276 33.63 24.35 12.87
CA ASN A 276 34.89 23.97 13.50
C ASN A 276 35.23 24.83 14.72
N LYS A 277 34.81 26.09 14.77
CA LYS A 277 34.90 26.91 16.00
C LYS A 277 33.98 26.36 17.09
N GLN A 278 32.76 25.95 16.75
CA GLN A 278 31.86 25.30 17.71
C GLN A 278 32.42 23.97 18.20
N LEU A 279 32.93 23.13 17.30
CA LEU A 279 33.56 21.86 17.63
C LEU A 279 34.78 22.05 18.54
N LEU A 280 35.62 23.05 18.27
CA LEU A 280 36.75 23.40 19.14
C LEU A 280 36.29 23.78 20.54
N ASN A 281 35.21 24.55 20.66
CA ASN A 281 34.67 24.93 21.97
C ASN A 281 34.13 23.70 22.72
N LYS A 282 33.36 22.83 22.05
CA LYS A 282 32.89 21.57 22.63
C LYS A 282 34.06 20.69 23.09
N ALA A 283 35.08 20.52 22.25
CA ALA A 283 36.28 19.76 22.56
C ALA A 283 37.04 20.34 23.76
N LYS A 284 37.15 21.67 23.86
CA LYS A 284 37.77 22.34 25.01
C LYS A 284 36.99 22.15 26.31
N SER A 285 35.65 22.24 26.26
CA SER A 285 34.82 22.00 27.45
C SER A 285 34.94 20.56 27.92
N LEU A 286 34.76 19.59 27.01
CA LEU A 286 34.84 18.17 27.33
C LEU A 286 36.24 17.77 27.80
N ALA A 287 37.30 18.32 27.20
CA ALA A 287 38.67 18.08 27.64
C ALA A 287 38.91 18.53 29.09
N ARG A 288 38.31 19.66 29.51
CA ARG A 288 38.39 20.13 30.90
C ARG A 288 37.64 19.20 31.86
N GLU A 289 36.49 18.69 31.45
CA GLU A 289 35.67 17.75 32.26
C GLU A 289 36.31 16.37 32.40
N LYS A 290 37.17 15.97 31.45
CA LYS A 290 37.75 14.63 31.33
C LYS A 290 39.26 14.59 31.59
N ASP A 291 39.80 15.65 32.20
CA ASP A 291 41.22 15.79 32.56
C ASP A 291 42.19 15.62 31.39
N PHE A 292 41.82 16.15 30.22
CA PHE A 292 42.74 16.30 29.10
C PHE A 292 43.50 17.64 29.20
N THR A 293 44.82 17.54 29.27
CA THR A 293 45.70 18.71 29.52
C THR A 293 45.80 19.64 28.31
N TYR A 294 45.79 19.10 27.08
CA TYR A 294 46.13 19.87 25.89
C TYR A 294 45.03 19.83 24.85
N VAL A 295 44.58 21.01 24.41
CA VAL A 295 43.71 21.21 23.25
C VAL A 295 44.27 22.34 22.40
N TRP A 296 44.61 22.07 21.15
CA TRP A 296 45.18 23.07 20.25
C TRP A 296 44.68 22.91 18.82
N VAL A 297 44.89 23.97 18.04
CA VAL A 297 44.63 23.98 16.60
C VAL A 297 45.95 24.09 15.88
N LYS A 298 46.13 23.28 14.84
CA LYS A 298 47.25 23.37 13.91
C LYS A 298 46.77 23.00 12.51
N ASN A 299 47.10 23.82 11.51
CA ASN A 299 46.71 23.61 10.12
C ASN A 299 45.20 23.49 9.97
N CYS A 300 44.45 24.34 10.68
CA CYS A 300 43.00 24.30 10.81
C CYS A 300 42.39 22.96 11.31
N LYS A 301 43.20 22.08 11.93
CA LYS A 301 42.73 20.83 12.55
C LYS A 301 42.79 20.94 14.06
N ILE A 302 41.82 20.33 14.73
CA ILE A 302 41.71 20.32 16.19
C ILE A 302 42.39 19.07 16.73
N PHE A 303 43.28 19.26 17.68
CA PHE A 303 44.01 18.20 18.35
C PHE A 303 43.78 18.26 19.85
N VAL A 304 43.73 17.08 20.45
CA VAL A 304 43.51 16.87 21.88
C VAL A 304 44.51 15.84 22.38
N LYS A 305 45.11 16.06 23.55
CA LYS A 305 46.07 15.14 24.14
C LYS A 305 45.94 15.16 25.67
N ARG A 306 45.83 13.98 26.28
CA ARG A 306 45.52 13.87 27.71
C ARG A 306 46.66 14.36 28.60
N ASN A 307 47.86 13.90 28.32
CA ASN A 307 49.11 14.25 29.01
C ASN A 307 50.28 14.17 28.01
N PRO A 308 51.52 14.56 28.38
CA PRO A 308 52.65 14.58 27.44
C PRO A 308 52.99 13.23 26.80
N THR A 309 52.68 12.11 27.45
CA THR A 309 53.02 10.75 26.98
C THR A 309 51.89 10.08 26.20
N SER A 310 50.64 10.55 26.34
CA SER A 310 49.48 10.01 25.64
C SER A 310 49.53 10.24 24.13
N PRO A 311 48.86 9.42 23.30
CA PRO A 311 48.72 9.70 21.88
C PRO A 311 47.91 11.00 21.64
N THR A 312 48.24 11.69 20.55
CA THR A 312 47.48 12.86 20.10
C THR A 312 46.25 12.40 19.34
N LEU A 313 45.07 12.82 19.80
CA LEU A 313 43.79 12.60 19.15
C LEU A 313 43.46 13.77 18.22
N THR A 314 42.89 13.47 17.05
CA THR A 314 42.36 14.49 16.14
C THR A 314 40.84 14.49 16.20
N ILE A 315 40.23 15.67 16.33
CA ILE A 315 38.78 15.86 16.39
C ILE A 315 38.33 16.54 15.10
N LYS A 316 37.62 15.80 14.24
CA LYS A 316 37.11 16.28 12.95
C LYS A 316 35.58 16.44 12.92
N SER A 317 34.87 15.77 13.82
CA SER A 317 33.42 15.83 13.93
C SER A 317 32.95 15.65 15.39
N ASP A 318 31.66 15.87 15.65
CA ASP A 318 31.07 15.61 16.97
C ASP A 318 31.19 14.13 17.38
N VAL A 319 31.22 13.19 16.43
CA VAL A 319 31.44 11.76 16.72
C VAL A 319 32.82 11.53 17.34
N ASP A 320 33.83 12.28 16.89
CA ASP A 320 35.19 12.18 17.43
C ASP A 320 35.30 12.67 18.88
N LEU A 321 34.33 13.47 19.38
CA LEU A 321 34.31 13.87 20.79
C LEU A 321 34.18 12.66 21.71
N LYS A 322 33.60 11.54 21.23
CA LYS A 322 33.54 10.27 21.96
C LYS A 322 34.92 9.73 22.35
N LYS A 323 35.99 10.13 21.66
CA LYS A 323 37.38 9.75 21.97
C LYS A 323 37.93 10.41 23.24
N ILE A 324 37.22 11.41 23.78
CA ILE A 324 37.61 12.18 24.97
C ILE A 324 36.84 11.68 26.22
N TYR A 325 35.92 10.71 26.08
CA TYR A 325 35.16 10.16 27.20
C TYR A 325 35.98 9.18 28.04
#